data_AF-A0A966B7K1-F1
#
_entry.id   AF-A0A966B7K1-F1
#
_cell.length_a   1.000
_cell.length_b   1.000
_cell.length_c   1.000
_cell.angle_alpha   90.00
_cell.angle_beta   90.00
_cell.angle_gamma   90.00
#
_symmetry.space_group_name_H-M   'P 1'
#
loop_
_entity.id
_entity.type
_entity.pdbx_description
1 polymer ?
#
loop_
_entity_poly.entity_id
_entity_poly.type
_entity_poly.pdbx_seq_one_letter_code
_entity_poly.pdbx_strand_id
1 'polypeptide(L)'
;MPLIAAYHRPDTIDEALSLLDNSARIPLAGGTIINADREPSDLEVVDLQGLELDAIEPVGDRLKIGATATLAAVTDSEHVPDTLRDLARRDQPASIRSLGTVGGTIASADPDSTFVAALLVHDAQVALAGSDDTSLAALLDSGIPAGTIITAVLIDPSGVTASSATGRTPADTPIVSAVARTVGSTATLALTGVATTAVIVTPEDPTNGLNPPGDFRGSSAYRLHLASILSARALEAVR
;
A
#
# COMPACT_ATOMS: atom_id res chain seq x y z
N MET A 1 -8.65 -28.88 11.98
CA MET A 1 -7.46 -28.61 11.14
C MET A 1 -6.79 -27.36 11.69
N PRO A 2 -5.45 -27.23 11.57
CA PRO A 2 -4.77 -26.00 11.96
C PRO A 2 -5.16 -24.84 11.02
N LEU A 3 -4.97 -23.59 11.48
CA LEU A 3 -5.15 -22.40 10.63
C LEU A 3 -4.00 -22.26 9.62
N ILE A 4 -2.79 -22.60 10.08
CA ILE A 4 -1.55 -22.65 9.31
C ILE A 4 -0.97 -24.05 9.49
N ALA A 5 -0.75 -24.77 8.40
CA ALA A 5 -0.29 -26.15 8.40
C ALA A 5 1.22 -26.28 8.70
N ALA A 6 2.04 -25.35 8.20
CA ALA A 6 3.47 -25.29 8.49
C ALA A 6 3.99 -23.84 8.48
N TYR A 7 5.04 -23.61 9.25
CA TYR A 7 5.74 -22.33 9.37
C TYR A 7 7.21 -22.53 9.06
N HIS A 8 7.72 -21.79 8.09
CA HIS A 8 9.11 -21.81 7.64
C HIS A 8 9.75 -20.46 7.92
N ARG A 9 10.96 -20.46 8.48
CA ARG A 9 11.71 -19.23 8.80
C ARG A 9 13.10 -19.31 8.17
N PRO A 10 13.26 -18.89 6.91
CA PRO A 10 14.55 -18.84 6.24
C PRO A 10 15.45 -17.76 6.83
N ASP A 11 16.76 -17.95 6.69
CA ASP A 11 17.77 -16.97 7.12
C ASP A 11 18.23 -16.08 5.94
N THR A 12 17.87 -16.42 4.70
CA THR A 12 18.23 -15.66 3.50
C THR A 12 17.07 -15.51 2.51
N ILE A 13 17.16 -14.50 1.64
CA ILE A 13 16.19 -14.29 0.56
C ILE A 13 16.16 -15.47 -0.41
N ASP A 14 17.31 -16.05 -0.76
CA ASP A 14 17.39 -17.19 -1.68
C ASP A 14 16.71 -18.44 -1.12
N GLU A 15 16.87 -18.70 0.18
CA GLU A 15 16.13 -19.75 0.87
C GLU A 15 14.62 -19.48 0.89
N ALA A 16 14.23 -18.23 1.14
CA ALA A 16 12.83 -17.82 1.11
C ALA A 16 12.20 -18.04 -0.28
N LEU A 17 12.89 -17.64 -1.35
CA LEU A 17 12.45 -17.88 -2.73
C LEU A 17 12.34 -19.38 -3.04
N SER A 18 13.35 -20.16 -2.65
CA SER A 18 13.34 -21.62 -2.82
C SER A 18 12.17 -22.28 -2.08
N LEU A 19 11.79 -21.75 -0.92
CA LEU A 19 10.61 -22.23 -0.20
C LEU A 19 9.32 -21.86 -0.95
N LEU A 20 9.23 -20.65 -1.51
CA LEU A 20 8.07 -20.12 -2.23
C LEU A 20 7.85 -20.73 -3.63
N ASP A 21 8.78 -21.53 -4.16
CA ASP A 21 8.56 -22.34 -5.37
C ASP A 21 7.38 -23.31 -5.23
N ASN A 22 7.00 -23.67 -4.00
CA ASN A 22 5.79 -24.43 -3.73
C ASN A 22 4.59 -23.48 -3.62
N SER A 23 3.64 -23.61 -4.54
CA SER A 23 2.44 -22.78 -4.63
C SER A 23 1.49 -22.86 -3.42
N ALA A 24 1.68 -23.84 -2.52
CA ALA A 24 0.92 -23.92 -1.26
C ALA A 24 1.48 -23.01 -0.15
N ARG A 25 2.65 -22.40 -0.40
CA ARG A 25 3.33 -21.50 0.54
C ARG A 25 3.12 -20.06 0.14
N ILE A 26 2.91 -19.20 1.14
CA ILE A 26 2.82 -17.76 0.93
C ILE A 26 3.83 -17.01 1.82
N PRO A 27 4.27 -15.81 1.41
CA PRO A 27 5.09 -14.97 2.27
C PRO A 27 4.31 -14.48 3.48
N LEU A 28 4.96 -14.48 4.64
CA LEU A 28 4.44 -13.94 5.90
C LEU A 28 5.34 -12.80 6.36
N ALA A 29 4.78 -11.59 6.39
CA ALA A 29 5.39 -10.44 7.02
C ALA A 29 4.75 -10.21 8.39
N GLY A 30 3.97 -9.13 8.54
CA GLY A 30 3.25 -8.80 9.78
C GLY A 30 2.10 -9.73 10.18
N GLY A 31 1.61 -10.56 9.25
CA GLY A 31 0.55 -11.54 9.49
C GLY A 31 -0.83 -10.97 9.83
N THR A 32 -1.06 -9.66 9.69
CA THR A 32 -2.33 -9.00 10.11
C THR A 32 -3.54 -9.47 9.31
N ILE A 33 -3.35 -9.81 8.03
CA ILE A 33 -4.40 -10.34 7.15
C ILE A 33 -4.49 -11.87 7.27
N ILE A 34 -3.34 -12.55 7.19
CA ILE A 34 -3.27 -14.02 7.26
C ILE A 34 -3.87 -14.54 8.57
N ASN A 35 -3.60 -13.89 9.70
CA ASN A 35 -4.13 -14.31 11.00
C ASN A 35 -5.55 -13.80 11.29
N ALA A 36 -6.12 -12.96 10.42
CA ALA A 36 -7.50 -12.51 10.55
C ALA A 36 -8.49 -13.60 10.10
N ASP A 37 -8.09 -14.43 9.15
CA ASP A 37 -8.85 -15.63 8.77
C ASP A 37 -8.71 -16.69 9.86
N ARG A 38 -9.86 -17.21 10.30
CA ARG A 38 -9.97 -18.24 11.34
C ARG A 38 -10.50 -19.55 10.78
N GLU A 39 -10.67 -19.64 9.47
CA GLU A 39 -11.01 -20.89 8.83
C GLU A 39 -9.77 -21.80 8.78
N PRO A 40 -9.90 -23.07 9.16
CA PRO A 40 -8.80 -24.01 9.02
C PRO A 40 -8.35 -24.16 7.57
N SER A 41 -7.04 -24.21 7.34
CA SER A 41 -6.47 -24.29 6.00
C SER A 41 -5.21 -25.17 5.98
N ASP A 42 -4.84 -25.64 4.79
CA ASP A 42 -3.56 -26.31 4.55
C ASP A 42 -2.45 -25.32 4.15
N LEU A 43 -2.63 -24.04 4.47
CA LEU A 43 -1.71 -22.97 4.12
C LEU A 43 -0.39 -23.12 4.88
N GLU A 44 0.72 -23.05 4.15
CA GLU A 44 2.05 -22.94 4.73
C GLU A 44 2.56 -21.51 4.59
N VAL A 45 3.33 -21.03 5.55
CA VAL A 45 3.83 -19.65 5.55
C VAL A 45 5.36 -19.61 5.60
N VAL A 46 5.93 -18.65 4.87
CA VAL A 46 7.37 -18.36 4.84
C VAL A 46 7.61 -17.00 5.48
N ASP A 47 8.12 -16.99 6.71
CA ASP A 47 8.32 -15.77 7.50
C ASP A 47 9.52 -14.95 6.99
N LEU A 48 9.27 -13.69 6.66
CA LEU A 48 10.25 -12.74 6.13
C LEU A 48 10.89 -11.85 7.21
N GLN A 49 10.40 -11.86 8.45
CA GLN A 49 10.83 -10.96 9.53
C GLN A 49 12.30 -11.17 9.93
N GLY A 50 12.86 -12.35 9.64
CA GLY A 50 14.28 -12.66 9.88
C GLY A 50 15.24 -12.11 8.83
N LEU A 51 14.73 -11.55 7.72
CA LEU A 51 15.55 -11.20 6.54
C LEU A 51 16.08 -9.76 6.53
N GLU A 52 15.94 -9.02 7.64
CA GLU A 52 16.45 -7.65 7.81
C GLU A 52 15.96 -6.66 6.72
N LEU A 53 14.70 -6.82 6.29
CA LEU A 53 14.05 -6.01 5.25
C LEU A 53 13.27 -4.80 5.82
N ASP A 54 13.67 -4.25 6.95
CA ASP A 54 12.92 -3.23 7.71
C ASP A 54 13.54 -1.82 7.71
N ALA A 55 14.69 -1.64 7.06
CA ALA A 55 15.38 -0.35 6.99
C ALA A 55 14.53 0.73 6.29
N ILE A 56 14.53 1.95 6.87
CA ILE A 56 13.94 3.16 6.27
C ILE A 56 15.05 4.20 6.16
N GLU A 57 15.56 4.41 4.95
CA GLU A 57 16.78 5.19 4.75
C GLU A 57 16.78 5.96 3.42
N PRO A 58 17.36 7.18 3.38
CA PRO A 58 17.61 7.89 2.13
C PRO A 58 18.62 7.13 1.27
N VAL A 59 18.32 6.95 -0.01
CA VAL A 59 19.20 6.33 -1.01
C VAL A 59 19.23 7.22 -2.25
N GLY A 60 20.30 8.02 -2.38
CA GLY A 60 20.41 9.01 -3.44
C GLY A 60 19.38 10.12 -3.29
N ASP A 61 18.54 10.31 -4.30
CA ASP A 61 17.42 11.26 -4.33
C ASP A 61 16.08 10.62 -3.90
N ARG A 62 16.07 9.32 -3.61
CA ARG A 62 14.90 8.56 -3.19
C ARG A 62 14.95 8.19 -1.72
N LEU A 63 13.79 7.85 -1.16
CA LEU A 63 13.66 7.21 0.14
C LEU A 63 13.36 5.73 -0.07
N LYS A 64 14.20 4.85 0.48
CA LYS A 64 13.95 3.42 0.52
C LYS A 64 13.22 3.07 1.81
N ILE A 65 12.13 2.32 1.70
CA ILE A 65 11.35 1.80 2.81
C ILE A 65 11.29 0.28 2.66
N GLY A 66 11.89 -0.45 3.60
CA GLY A 66 11.95 -1.90 3.59
C GLY A 66 10.58 -2.56 3.69
N ALA A 67 10.41 -3.72 3.05
CA ALA A 67 9.14 -4.42 2.98
C ALA A 67 8.62 -4.90 4.34
N THR A 68 9.49 -5.27 5.29
CA THR A 68 9.10 -5.67 6.64
C THR A 68 9.07 -4.50 7.62
N ALA A 69 9.35 -3.27 7.17
CA ALA A 69 9.16 -2.07 7.97
C ALA A 69 7.67 -1.94 8.34
N THR A 70 7.38 -1.74 9.62
CA THR A 70 6.00 -1.61 10.09
C THR A 70 5.42 -0.24 9.72
N LEU A 71 4.10 -0.14 9.57
CA LEU A 71 3.44 1.15 9.38
C LEU A 71 3.66 2.07 10.59
N ALA A 72 3.85 1.51 11.79
CA ALA A 72 4.29 2.27 12.96
C ALA A 72 5.69 2.88 12.76
N ALA A 73 6.67 2.11 12.29
CA ALA A 73 8.01 2.61 11.98
C ALA A 73 8.00 3.69 10.89
N VAL A 74 7.18 3.53 9.84
CA VAL A 74 6.97 4.57 8.82
C VAL A 74 6.41 5.85 9.43
N THR A 75 5.44 5.71 10.34
CA THR A 75 4.78 6.83 11.01
C THR A 75 5.71 7.60 11.95
N ASP A 76 6.74 6.96 12.48
CA ASP A 76 7.68 7.54 13.45
C ASP A 76 9.03 7.96 12.80
N SER A 77 9.28 7.58 11.55
CA SER A 77 10.53 7.87 10.84
C SER A 77 10.62 9.33 10.41
N GLU A 78 11.70 10.02 10.81
CA GLU A 78 11.94 11.41 10.42
C GLU A 78 12.17 11.60 8.92
N HIS A 79 12.62 10.55 8.23
CA HIS A 79 12.91 10.57 6.79
C HIS A 79 11.65 10.55 5.92
N VAL A 80 10.53 10.06 6.45
CA VAL A 80 9.26 9.92 5.71
C VAL A 80 8.53 11.28 5.71
N PRO A 81 8.04 11.78 4.54
CA PRO A 81 7.29 13.03 4.47
C PRO A 81 6.05 13.04 5.38
N ASP A 82 5.75 14.19 6.00
CA ASP A 82 4.65 14.37 6.97
C ASP A 82 3.32 13.80 6.48
N THR A 83 2.90 14.16 5.27
CA THR A 83 1.63 13.70 4.70
C THR A 83 1.60 12.19 4.51
N LEU A 84 2.73 11.58 4.14
CA LEU A 84 2.84 10.13 3.99
C LEU A 84 2.78 9.42 5.35
N ARG A 85 3.41 9.99 6.40
CA ARG A 85 3.28 9.50 7.79
C ARG A 85 1.84 9.57 8.28
N ASP A 86 1.15 10.66 7.99
CA ASP A 86 -0.25 10.85 8.39
C ASP A 86 -1.19 9.87 7.69
N LEU A 87 -0.95 9.59 6.40
CA LEU A 87 -1.75 8.61 5.65
C LEU A 87 -1.44 7.18 6.13
N ALA A 88 -0.18 6.83 6.38
CA ALA A 88 0.19 5.56 7.02
C ALA A 88 -0.48 5.39 8.40
N ARG A 89 -0.54 6.47 9.20
CA ARG A 89 -1.21 6.49 10.51
C ARG A 89 -2.71 6.27 10.40
N ARG A 90 -3.36 6.76 9.34
CA ARG A 90 -4.82 6.64 9.12
C ARG A 90 -5.22 5.32 8.46
N ASP A 91 -4.28 4.63 7.82
CA ASP A 91 -4.54 3.42 7.05
C ASP A 91 -5.10 2.28 7.91
N GLN A 92 -4.59 2.13 9.13
CA GLN A 92 -5.00 1.07 10.05
C GLN A 92 -4.97 1.55 11.51
N PRO A 93 -5.70 0.92 12.45
CA PRO A 93 -5.60 1.22 13.88
C PRO A 93 -4.20 0.94 14.44
N ALA A 94 -3.84 1.59 15.56
CA ALA A 94 -2.50 1.50 16.15
C ALA A 94 -2.05 0.05 16.42
N SER A 95 -2.93 -0.80 16.94
CA SER A 95 -2.64 -2.22 17.21
C SER A 95 -2.29 -3.01 15.96
N ILE A 96 -2.91 -2.68 14.82
CA ILE A 96 -2.62 -3.34 13.55
C ILE A 96 -1.36 -2.74 12.92
N ARG A 97 -1.16 -1.41 12.95
CA ARG A 97 0.04 -0.74 12.38
C ARG A 97 1.36 -1.16 13.03
N SER A 98 1.35 -1.58 14.29
CA SER A 98 2.54 -2.10 14.98
C SER A 98 3.01 -3.46 14.43
N LEU A 99 2.15 -4.17 13.69
CA LEU A 99 2.47 -5.46 13.07
C LEU A 99 2.42 -5.37 11.54
N GLY A 100 1.47 -4.63 10.98
CA GLY A 100 1.30 -4.42 9.55
C GLY A 100 2.53 -3.78 8.93
N THR A 101 3.03 -4.40 7.88
CA THR A 101 4.28 -4.05 7.20
C THR A 101 4.00 -3.42 5.84
N VAL A 102 4.90 -2.56 5.36
CA VAL A 102 4.80 -1.90 4.05
C VAL A 102 4.59 -2.88 2.90
N GLY A 103 5.40 -3.94 2.83
CA GLY A 103 5.27 -4.99 1.80
C GLY A 103 3.95 -5.74 1.89
N GLY A 104 3.50 -6.05 3.11
CA GLY A 104 2.18 -6.65 3.35
C GLY A 104 1.01 -5.76 2.94
N THR A 105 1.09 -4.45 3.17
CA THR A 105 0.07 -3.47 2.74
C THR A 105 0.04 -3.32 1.22
N ILE A 106 1.20 -3.34 0.55
CA ILE A 106 1.26 -3.37 -0.92
C ILE A 106 0.66 -4.67 -1.45
N ALA A 107 1.03 -5.81 -0.86
CA ALA A 107 0.58 -7.13 -1.29
C ALA A 107 -0.91 -7.38 -1.07
N SER A 108 -1.53 -6.73 -0.10
CA SER A 108 -2.98 -6.83 0.11
C SER A 108 -3.78 -6.09 -0.96
N ALA A 109 -3.15 -5.13 -1.66
CA ALA A 109 -3.77 -4.32 -2.70
C ALA A 109 -5.16 -3.77 -2.29
N ASP A 110 -5.31 -3.36 -1.03
CA ASP A 110 -6.61 -2.95 -0.48
C ASP A 110 -7.11 -1.70 -1.25
N PRO A 111 -8.31 -1.74 -1.87
CA PRO A 111 -8.88 -0.60 -2.60
C PRO A 111 -9.03 0.66 -1.78
N ASP A 112 -9.08 0.52 -0.45
CA ASP A 112 -9.29 1.63 0.47
C ASP A 112 -8.00 2.11 1.15
N SER A 113 -6.83 1.49 0.87
CA SER A 113 -5.56 1.88 1.49
C SER A 113 -5.09 3.25 1.02
N THR A 114 -5.19 4.21 1.93
CA THR A 114 -4.70 5.58 1.78
C THR A 114 -3.18 5.64 1.72
N PHE A 115 -2.49 4.71 2.37
CA PHE A 115 -1.04 4.59 2.30
C PHE A 115 -0.58 4.15 0.89
N VAL A 116 -1.25 3.15 0.28
CA VAL A 116 -0.94 2.74 -1.10
C VAL A 116 -1.19 3.89 -2.09
N ALA A 117 -2.30 4.63 -1.94
CA ALA A 117 -2.55 5.82 -2.77
C ALA A 117 -1.45 6.89 -2.62
N ALA A 118 -0.91 7.05 -1.41
CA ALA A 118 0.18 7.97 -1.16
C ALA A 118 1.49 7.50 -1.82
N LEU A 119 1.81 6.20 -1.73
CA LEU A 119 2.96 5.64 -2.44
C LEU A 119 2.86 5.86 -3.96
N LEU A 120 1.66 5.71 -4.54
CA LEU A 120 1.42 5.93 -5.98
C LEU A 120 1.78 7.35 -6.43
N VAL A 121 1.35 8.39 -5.70
CA VAL A 121 1.67 9.78 -6.10
C VAL A 121 3.15 10.13 -5.90
N HIS A 122 3.85 9.38 -5.05
CA HIS A 122 5.28 9.52 -4.80
C HIS A 122 6.17 8.70 -5.77
N ASP A 123 5.63 8.28 -6.92
CA ASP A 123 6.35 7.51 -7.96
C ASP A 123 7.06 6.27 -7.40
N ALA A 124 6.33 5.51 -6.57
CA ALA A 124 6.83 4.32 -5.91
C ALA A 124 7.30 3.26 -6.91
N GLN A 125 8.56 2.85 -6.75
CA GLN A 125 9.16 1.70 -7.42
C GLN A 125 9.27 0.57 -6.39
N VAL A 126 8.79 -0.62 -6.73
CA VAL A 126 8.79 -1.79 -5.87
C VAL A 126 9.97 -2.67 -6.24
N ALA A 127 10.85 -2.89 -5.27
CA ALA A 127 11.99 -3.79 -5.41
C ALA A 127 11.54 -5.23 -5.15
N LEU A 128 11.80 -6.12 -6.10
CA LEU A 128 11.40 -7.52 -6.05
C LEU A 128 12.61 -8.45 -6.00
N ALA A 129 12.52 -9.51 -5.21
CA ALA A 129 13.39 -10.67 -5.34
C ALA A 129 12.65 -11.76 -6.13
N GLY A 130 13.36 -12.43 -7.04
CA GLY A 130 12.79 -13.44 -7.94
C GLY A 130 12.16 -12.88 -9.23
N SER A 131 12.14 -11.55 -9.42
CA SER A 131 11.69 -10.88 -10.64
C SER A 131 12.35 -9.51 -10.78
N ASP A 132 12.12 -8.83 -11.90
CA ASP A 132 12.59 -7.47 -12.12
C ASP A 132 11.77 -6.47 -11.29
N ASP A 133 12.42 -5.41 -10.84
CA ASP A 133 11.76 -4.27 -10.19
C ASP A 133 10.72 -3.64 -11.11
N THR A 134 9.66 -3.09 -10.52
CA THR A 134 8.55 -2.51 -11.28
C THR A 134 7.94 -1.32 -10.55
N SER A 135 7.14 -0.52 -11.25
CA SER A 135 6.38 0.54 -10.57
C SER A 135 5.25 -0.06 -9.74
N LEU A 136 4.88 0.61 -8.64
CA LEU A 136 3.74 0.19 -7.82
C LEU A 136 2.45 0.15 -8.64
N ALA A 137 2.26 1.10 -9.56
CA ALA A 137 1.09 1.12 -10.45
C ALA A 137 1.02 -0.12 -11.34
N ALA A 138 2.14 -0.52 -11.94
CA ALA A 138 2.21 -1.72 -12.76
C ALA A 138 1.99 -3.00 -11.91
N LEU A 139 2.57 -3.06 -10.70
CA LEU A 139 2.39 -4.20 -9.80
C LEU A 139 0.93 -4.38 -9.36
N LEU A 140 0.23 -3.28 -9.07
CA LEU A 140 -1.20 -3.33 -8.69
C LEU A 140 -2.10 -3.74 -9.86
N ASP A 141 -1.71 -3.44 -11.10
CA ASP A 141 -2.45 -3.82 -12.31
C ASP A 141 -2.21 -5.29 -12.70
N SER A 142 -0.94 -5.73 -12.69
CA SER A 142 -0.57 -7.10 -13.08
C SER A 142 -0.71 -8.13 -11.97
N GLY A 143 -0.76 -7.69 -10.71
CA GLY A 143 -0.55 -8.53 -9.54
C GLY A 143 0.92 -8.87 -9.30
N ILE A 144 1.19 -9.46 -8.14
CA ILE A 144 2.54 -9.89 -7.74
C ILE A 144 2.86 -11.21 -8.46
N PRO A 145 3.99 -11.32 -9.19
CA PRO A 145 4.39 -12.56 -9.83
C PRO A 145 4.59 -13.69 -8.80
N ALA A 146 4.18 -14.90 -9.15
CA ALA A 146 4.36 -16.07 -8.28
C ALA A 146 5.84 -16.32 -7.97
N GLY A 147 6.15 -16.76 -6.74
CA GLY A 147 7.52 -17.04 -6.31
C GLY A 147 8.38 -15.79 -6.09
N THR A 148 7.78 -14.60 -5.97
CA THR A 148 8.53 -13.36 -5.71
C THR A 148 8.32 -12.85 -4.29
N ILE A 149 9.25 -12.01 -3.84
CA ILE A 149 9.20 -11.32 -2.54
C ILE A 149 9.34 -9.82 -2.78
N ILE A 150 8.42 -9.02 -2.24
CA ILE A 150 8.62 -7.58 -2.12
C ILE A 150 9.70 -7.35 -1.05
N THR A 151 10.79 -6.68 -1.43
CA THR A 151 11.93 -6.43 -0.52
C THR A 151 11.97 -5.00 -0.02
N ALA A 152 11.55 -4.04 -0.84
CA ALA A 152 11.45 -2.64 -0.47
C ALA A 152 10.52 -1.89 -1.44
N VAL A 153 10.18 -0.66 -1.07
CA VAL A 153 9.63 0.36 -1.98
C VAL A 153 10.53 1.59 -1.95
N LEU A 154 10.84 2.14 -3.12
CA LEU A 154 11.60 3.37 -3.29
C LEU A 154 10.66 4.47 -3.77
N ILE A 155 10.61 5.57 -3.03
CA ILE A 155 9.75 6.70 -3.35
C ILE A 155 10.56 7.97 -3.58
N ASP A 156 10.01 8.90 -4.36
CA ASP A 156 10.52 10.28 -4.44
C ASP A 156 9.90 11.10 -3.28
N PRO A 157 10.68 11.51 -2.27
CA PRO A 157 10.16 12.23 -1.10
C PRO A 157 9.90 13.72 -1.36
N SER A 158 10.25 14.25 -2.54
CA SER A 158 10.16 15.68 -2.83
C SER A 158 8.72 16.15 -3.09
N GLY A 159 8.54 17.47 -3.26
CA GLY A 159 7.25 18.06 -3.63
C GLY A 159 6.33 18.36 -2.44
N VAL A 160 5.11 18.81 -2.77
CA VAL A 160 4.07 19.12 -1.80
C VAL A 160 2.95 18.10 -1.95
N THR A 161 2.59 17.43 -0.87
CA THR A 161 1.55 16.39 -0.86
C THR A 161 0.41 16.79 0.05
N ALA A 162 -0.82 16.64 -0.42
CA ALA A 162 -2.03 16.84 0.38
C ALA A 162 -3.06 15.74 0.12
N SER A 163 -3.99 15.57 1.05
CA SER A 163 -5.06 14.60 0.93
C SER A 163 -6.41 15.17 1.34
N SER A 164 -7.49 14.69 0.72
CA SER A 164 -8.86 14.97 1.12
C SER A 164 -9.66 13.67 1.12
N ALA A 165 -10.38 13.40 2.20
CA ALA A 165 -11.10 12.15 2.35
C ALA A 165 -12.47 12.36 2.99
N THR A 166 -13.42 11.49 2.65
CA THR A 166 -14.74 11.43 3.29
C THR A 166 -14.95 10.02 3.84
N GLY A 167 -15.09 9.90 5.16
CA GLY A 167 -15.49 8.68 5.87
C GLY A 167 -16.86 8.84 6.52
N ARG A 168 -17.47 7.75 7.00
CA ARG A 168 -18.73 7.83 7.79
C ARG A 168 -18.49 8.43 9.18
N THR A 169 -17.31 8.21 9.73
CA THR A 169 -16.78 8.86 10.93
C THR A 169 -15.34 9.31 10.67
N PRO A 170 -14.77 10.23 11.47
CA PRO A 170 -13.37 10.64 11.32
C PRO A 170 -12.34 9.50 11.49
N ALA A 171 -12.72 8.39 12.13
CA ALA A 171 -11.86 7.25 12.40
C ALA A 171 -12.14 6.04 11.49
N ASP A 172 -13.18 6.11 10.65
CA ASP A 172 -13.50 5.06 9.68
C ASP A 172 -12.52 5.10 8.50
N THR A 173 -12.27 3.93 7.91
CA THR A 173 -11.73 3.84 6.54
C THR A 173 -12.55 4.75 5.61
N PRO A 174 -11.91 5.65 4.85
CA PRO A 174 -12.62 6.55 3.94
C PRO A 174 -13.51 5.79 2.95
N ILE A 175 -14.64 6.39 2.60
CA ILE A 175 -15.47 5.93 1.47
C ILE A 175 -14.71 6.21 0.17
N VAL A 176 -14.14 7.41 0.07
CA VAL A 176 -13.22 7.83 -1.00
C VAL A 176 -12.17 8.72 -0.34
N SER A 177 -10.92 8.54 -0.73
CA SER A 177 -9.81 9.44 -0.44
C SER A 177 -9.15 9.87 -1.74
N ALA A 178 -8.75 11.13 -1.81
CA ALA A 178 -7.92 11.69 -2.86
C ALA A 178 -6.58 12.13 -2.26
N VAL A 179 -5.48 11.71 -2.86
CA VAL A 179 -4.13 12.13 -2.49
C VAL A 179 -3.52 12.78 -3.72
N ALA A 180 -3.06 14.02 -3.57
CA ALA A 180 -2.40 14.77 -4.63
C ALA A 180 -0.97 15.11 -4.22
N ARG A 181 -0.07 15.15 -5.20
CA ARG A 181 1.30 15.61 -5.03
C ARG A 181 1.70 16.51 -6.19
N THR A 182 2.35 17.63 -5.91
CA THR A 182 2.93 18.51 -6.91
C THR A 182 4.45 18.53 -6.79
N VAL A 183 5.14 18.31 -7.91
CA VAL A 183 6.59 18.49 -8.04
C VAL A 183 6.85 19.49 -9.17
N GLY A 184 7.39 20.66 -8.83
CA GLY A 184 7.50 21.76 -9.79
C GLY A 184 6.11 22.18 -10.28
N SER A 185 5.83 22.01 -11.57
CA SER A 185 4.53 22.31 -12.19
C SER A 185 3.66 21.08 -12.44
N THR A 186 4.13 19.89 -12.10
CA THR A 186 3.45 18.63 -12.41
C THR A 186 2.69 18.13 -11.20
N ALA A 187 1.38 17.96 -11.33
CA ALA A 187 0.53 17.37 -10.31
C ALA A 187 0.21 15.90 -10.64
N THR A 188 0.30 15.03 -9.64
CA THR A 188 -0.14 13.63 -9.69
C THR A 188 -1.27 13.43 -8.68
N LEU A 189 -2.25 12.62 -9.04
CA LEU A 189 -3.45 12.38 -8.23
C LEU A 189 -3.74 10.88 -8.17
N ALA A 190 -3.97 10.36 -6.97
CA ALA A 190 -4.43 8.99 -6.76
C ALA A 190 -5.69 8.97 -5.89
N LEU A 191 -6.55 7.99 -6.16
CA LEU A 191 -7.83 7.81 -5.49
C LEU A 191 -7.97 6.43 -4.86
N THR A 192 -8.69 6.36 -3.73
CA THR A 192 -9.14 5.11 -3.09
C THR A 192 -10.66 4.98 -3.15
N GLY A 193 -11.17 3.75 -3.01
CA GLY A 193 -12.61 3.49 -2.96
C GLY A 193 -13.37 3.73 -4.27
N VAL A 194 -12.64 3.87 -5.39
CA VAL A 194 -13.20 4.13 -6.73
C VAL A 194 -12.83 3.06 -7.78
N ALA A 195 -11.95 2.13 -7.42
CA ALA A 195 -11.47 1.01 -8.24
C ALA A 195 -11.21 -0.22 -7.35
N THR A 196 -10.72 -1.31 -7.93
CA THR A 196 -10.39 -2.57 -7.21
C THR A 196 -9.14 -2.44 -6.34
N THR A 197 -8.30 -1.44 -6.61
CA THR A 197 -7.11 -1.05 -5.86
C THR A 197 -7.04 0.48 -5.84
N ALA A 198 -6.14 1.08 -5.05
CA ALA A 198 -5.83 2.50 -5.20
C ALA A 198 -5.30 2.77 -6.63
N VAL A 199 -5.74 3.87 -7.25
CA VAL A 199 -5.50 4.12 -8.69
C VAL A 199 -5.04 5.54 -8.96
N ILE A 200 -4.07 5.70 -9.86
CA ILE A 200 -3.66 7.02 -10.39
C ILE A 200 -4.70 7.47 -11.41
N VAL A 201 -5.13 8.72 -11.32
CA VAL A 201 -6.11 9.32 -12.23
C VAL A 201 -5.61 10.64 -12.82
N THR A 202 -6.18 11.02 -13.95
CA THR A 202 -5.89 12.30 -14.60
C THR A 202 -6.51 13.44 -13.79
N PRO A 203 -5.74 14.45 -13.32
CA PRO A 203 -6.26 15.55 -12.51
C PRO A 203 -7.43 16.33 -13.13
N GLU A 204 -7.44 16.48 -14.46
CA GLU A 204 -8.46 17.23 -15.21
C GLU A 204 -9.80 16.48 -15.31
N ASP A 205 -9.77 15.14 -15.28
CA ASP A 205 -10.96 14.29 -15.31
C ASP A 205 -10.75 13.05 -14.42
N PRO A 206 -10.80 13.25 -13.08
CA PRO A 206 -10.41 12.22 -12.12
C PRO A 206 -11.39 11.05 -12.04
N THR A 207 -12.54 11.14 -12.73
CA THR A 207 -13.60 10.12 -12.72
C THR A 207 -13.67 9.30 -14.00
N ASN A 208 -12.87 9.64 -15.02
CA ASN A 208 -12.93 8.99 -16.31
C ASN A 208 -12.65 7.48 -16.23
N GLY A 209 -13.52 6.68 -16.85
CA GLY A 209 -13.36 5.23 -16.91
C GLY A 209 -13.57 4.48 -15.58
N LEU A 210 -13.90 5.17 -14.49
CA LEU A 210 -14.13 4.54 -13.19
C LEU A 210 -15.57 4.01 -13.06
N ASN A 211 -15.70 2.81 -12.50
CA ASN A 211 -17.00 2.20 -12.22
C ASN A 211 -16.97 1.49 -10.85
N PRO A 212 -16.92 2.24 -9.74
CA PRO A 212 -16.84 1.63 -8.42
C PRO A 212 -18.10 0.86 -8.08
N PRO A 213 -17.99 -0.29 -7.39
CA PRO A 213 -19.15 -0.97 -6.84
C PRO A 213 -19.81 -0.10 -5.76
N GLY A 214 -21.14 -0.14 -5.71
CA GLY A 214 -21.88 0.41 -4.58
C GLY A 214 -21.87 -0.57 -3.40
N ASP A 215 -21.85 -0.06 -2.18
CA ASP A 215 -21.95 -0.84 -0.94
C ASP A 215 -22.75 -0.09 0.14
N PHE A 216 -22.72 -0.59 1.37
CA PHE A 216 -23.39 0.05 2.52
C PHE A 216 -22.79 1.43 2.88
N ARG A 217 -21.60 1.79 2.37
CA ARG A 217 -20.96 3.08 2.61
C ARG A 217 -21.40 4.11 1.58
N GLY A 218 -21.76 3.69 0.36
CA GLY A 218 -22.25 4.59 -0.66
C GLY A 218 -22.51 3.92 -2.01
N SER A 219 -23.38 4.55 -2.82
CA SER A 219 -23.61 4.13 -4.21
C SER A 219 -22.42 4.46 -5.10
N SER A 220 -22.33 3.80 -6.26
CA SER A 220 -21.32 4.11 -7.30
C SER A 220 -21.34 5.60 -7.68
N ALA A 221 -22.53 6.15 -7.95
CA ALA A 221 -22.71 7.57 -8.26
C ALA A 221 -22.24 8.51 -7.14
N TYR A 222 -22.47 8.13 -5.88
CA TYR A 222 -21.99 8.89 -4.72
C TYR A 222 -20.46 8.87 -4.62
N ARG A 223 -19.83 7.70 -4.85
CA ARG A 223 -18.36 7.56 -4.86
C ARG A 223 -17.72 8.42 -5.96
N LEU A 224 -18.26 8.38 -7.18
CA LEU A 224 -17.78 9.23 -8.29
C LEU A 224 -17.97 10.72 -8.00
N HIS A 225 -19.09 11.10 -7.38
CA HIS A 225 -19.31 12.49 -6.97
C HIS A 225 -18.31 12.95 -5.91
N LEU A 226 -18.04 12.12 -4.90
CA LEU A 226 -17.01 12.39 -3.88
C LEU A 226 -15.63 12.49 -4.51
N ALA A 227 -15.28 11.58 -5.42
CA ALA A 227 -13.99 11.57 -6.11
C ALA A 227 -13.70 12.91 -6.78
N SER A 228 -14.66 13.47 -7.52
CA SER A 228 -14.51 14.78 -8.15
C SER A 228 -14.25 15.91 -7.13
N ILE A 229 -15.05 15.98 -6.06
CA ILE A 229 -14.92 17.02 -5.03
C ILE A 229 -13.60 16.90 -4.26
N LEU A 230 -13.24 15.70 -3.83
CA LEU A 230 -12.05 15.44 -3.04
C LEU A 230 -10.78 15.65 -3.86
N SER A 231 -10.80 15.29 -5.15
CA SER A 231 -9.72 15.58 -6.09
C SER A 231 -9.47 17.08 -6.19
N ALA A 232 -10.53 17.88 -6.42
CA ALA A 232 -10.41 19.33 -6.51
C ALA A 232 -9.82 19.95 -5.22
N ARG A 233 -10.23 19.45 -4.04
CA ARG A 233 -9.69 19.90 -2.75
C ARG A 233 -8.22 19.53 -2.55
N ALA A 234 -7.86 18.29 -2.87
CA ALA A 234 -6.48 17.82 -2.74
C ALA A 234 -5.55 18.58 -3.69
N LEU A 235 -5.97 18.78 -4.94
CA LEU A 235 -5.22 19.54 -5.95
C LEU A 235 -5.06 21.01 -5.56
N GLU A 236 -6.10 21.67 -5.03
CA GLU A 236 -6.00 23.05 -4.55
C GLU A 236 -5.00 23.20 -3.41
N ALA A 237 -4.89 22.20 -2.53
CA ALA A 237 -3.99 22.22 -1.39
C ALA A 237 -2.51 22.00 -1.74
N VAL A 238 -2.19 21.57 -2.97
CA VAL A 238 -0.81 21.36 -3.47
C VAL A 238 -0.41 22.34 -4.58
N ARG A 239 -1.20 23.40 -4.79
CA ARG A 239 -0.89 24.48 -5.74
C ARG A 239 0.13 25.47 -5.19
#